data_AF-A0A134ARE6-F1
#
_entry.id   AF-A0A134ARE6-F1
#
_cell.length_a   1.000
_cell.length_b   1.000
_cell.length_c   1.000
_cell.angle_alpha   90.00
_cell.angle_beta   90.00
_cell.angle_gamma   90.00
#
_symmetry.space_group_name_H-M   'P 1'
#
loop_
_entity.id
_entity.type
_entity.pdbx_description
1 polymer ?
#
loop_
_entity_poly.entity_id
_entity_poly.type
_entity_poly.pdbx_seq_one_letter_code
_entity_poly.pdbx_strand_id
1 'polypeptide(L)'
;MNVHKNKDLLKKIREEKKLQNELKEESIICFFEYDPKTHNHIVRDLGTRCESKSKSKEEINGVENKIKDLKNKPEGKRSLLTYLKKINGVGKCNQVEYGDKEFYFIHCVKIKSPKVKKQYVR
;
A
#
# COMPACT_ATOMS: atom_id res chain seq x y z
N MET A 1 -14.84 1.45 10.53
CA MET A 1 -14.26 2.67 9.92
C MET A 1 -15.07 3.07 8.71
N ASN A 2 -15.16 4.37 8.42
CA ASN A 2 -15.95 4.89 7.30
C ASN A 2 -15.05 5.12 6.07
N VAL A 3 -15.34 4.47 4.94
CA VAL A 3 -14.57 4.54 3.68
C VAL A 3 -14.44 5.99 3.19
N HIS A 4 -15.48 6.82 3.33
CA HIS A 4 -15.43 8.22 2.94
C HIS A 4 -14.36 8.99 3.72
N LYS A 5 -14.30 8.80 5.05
CA LYS A 5 -13.27 9.43 5.89
C LYS A 5 -11.85 8.99 5.50
N ASN A 6 -11.69 7.74 5.09
CA ASN A 6 -10.38 7.23 4.64
C ASN A 6 -9.97 7.83 3.30
N LYS A 7 -10.91 8.02 2.36
CA LYS A 7 -10.69 8.71 1.09
C LYS A 7 -10.35 10.19 1.29
N ASP A 8 -11.07 10.89 2.16
CA ASP A 8 -10.78 12.29 2.49
C ASP A 8 -9.37 12.44 3.09
N LEU A 9 -8.98 11.54 3.97
CA LEU A 9 -7.62 11.52 4.54
C LEU A 9 -6.56 11.30 3.46
N LEU A 10 -6.77 10.32 2.57
CA LEU A 10 -5.87 10.10 1.44
C LEU A 10 -5.77 11.34 0.54
N LYS A 11 -6.90 12.00 0.25
CA LYS A 11 -6.93 13.23 -0.56
C LYS A 11 -6.11 14.34 0.08
N LYS A 12 -6.27 14.59 1.38
CA LYS A 12 -5.47 15.59 2.12
C LYS A 12 -3.98 15.29 2.06
N ILE A 13 -3.57 14.04 2.35
CA ILE A 13 -2.17 13.62 2.28
C ILE A 13 -1.60 13.87 0.89
N ARG A 14 -2.36 13.51 -0.17
CA ARG A 14 -1.94 13.71 -1.56
C ARG A 14 -1.76 15.18 -1.91
N GLU A 15 -2.70 16.03 -1.51
CA GLU A 15 -2.67 17.46 -1.79
C GLU A 15 -1.51 18.15 -1.06
N GLU A 16 -1.40 17.93 0.25
CA GLU A 16 -0.39 18.60 1.08
C GLU A 16 1.04 18.11 0.80
N LYS A 17 1.22 16.83 0.48
CA LYS A 17 2.54 16.26 0.12
C LYS A 17 2.85 16.33 -1.37
N LYS A 18 1.94 16.87 -2.19
CA LYS A 18 2.08 16.96 -3.66
C LYS A 18 2.34 15.61 -4.33
N LEU A 19 1.61 14.57 -3.90
CA LEU A 19 1.74 13.17 -4.35
C LEU A 19 0.61 12.75 -5.29
N GLN A 20 0.06 13.68 -6.07
CA GLN A 20 -1.10 13.41 -6.91
C GLN A 20 -0.83 12.32 -7.95
N ASN A 21 0.42 12.23 -8.44
CA ASN A 21 0.85 11.30 -9.49
C ASN A 21 1.27 9.93 -8.94
N GLU A 22 1.84 9.91 -7.74
CA GLU A 22 2.41 8.75 -7.09
C GLU A 22 1.37 7.93 -6.32
N LEU A 23 0.42 8.62 -5.68
CA LEU A 23 -0.67 8.02 -4.91
C LEU A 23 -2.00 8.14 -5.66
N LYS A 24 -2.16 7.45 -6.79
CA LYS A 24 -3.46 7.45 -7.51
C LYS A 24 -4.49 6.64 -6.72
N GLU A 25 -5.62 7.25 -6.35
CA GLU A 25 -6.67 6.61 -5.54
C GLU A 25 -7.15 5.28 -6.12
N GLU A 26 -7.41 5.24 -7.43
CA GLU A 26 -7.79 4.04 -8.20
C GLU A 26 -6.77 2.90 -8.11
N SER A 27 -5.52 3.24 -7.78
CA SER A 27 -4.43 2.29 -7.67
C SER A 27 -4.17 1.86 -6.24
N ILE A 28 -4.89 2.36 -5.24
CA ILE A 28 -4.65 2.03 -3.82
C ILE A 28 -5.84 1.22 -3.31
N ILE A 29 -5.56 0.07 -2.69
CA ILE A 29 -6.58 -0.82 -2.12
C ILE A 29 -6.85 -0.40 -0.69
N CYS A 30 -5.78 -0.28 0.10
CA CYS A 30 -5.81 0.16 1.48
C CYS A 30 -4.46 0.78 1.84
N PHE A 31 -4.42 1.44 3.00
CA PHE A 31 -3.19 1.95 3.57
C PHE A 31 -3.20 1.80 5.09
N PHE A 32 -2.01 1.77 5.69
CA PHE A 32 -1.83 1.67 7.13
C PHE A 32 -1.43 3.01 7.66
N GLU A 33 -2.09 3.45 8.72
CA GLU A 33 -1.70 4.60 9.52
C GLU A 33 -0.97 4.06 10.75
N TYR A 34 0.30 4.42 10.90
CA TYR A 34 1.17 3.95 11.97
C TYR A 34 1.66 5.13 12.81
N ASP A 35 1.54 5.01 14.12
CA ASP A 35 2.09 5.95 15.08
C ASP A 35 3.43 5.40 15.61
N PRO A 36 4.58 5.99 15.23
CA PRO A 36 5.89 5.52 15.65
C PRO A 36 6.16 5.73 17.15
N LYS A 37 5.42 6.61 17.85
CA LYS A 37 5.60 6.85 19.29
C LYS A 37 4.88 5.79 20.12
N THR A 38 3.65 5.45 19.73
CA THR A 38 2.84 4.46 20.47
C THR A 38 2.93 3.05 19.91
N HIS A 39 3.53 2.89 18.72
CA HIS A 39 3.57 1.66 17.93
C HIS A 39 2.19 1.11 17.58
N ASN A 40 1.15 1.95 17.63
CA ASN A 40 -0.19 1.59 17.22
C ASN A 40 -0.34 1.73 15.71
N HIS A 41 -1.14 0.85 15.11
CA HIS A 41 -1.49 0.93 13.70
C HIS A 41 -2.99 0.78 13.45
N ILE A 42 -3.43 1.38 12.36
CA ILE A 42 -4.80 1.32 11.87
C ILE A 42 -4.78 0.94 10.39
N VAL A 43 -5.59 -0.03 10.00
CA VAL A 43 -5.82 -0.37 8.60
C VAL A 43 -6.96 0.48 8.03
N ARG A 44 -6.67 1.25 6.98
CA ARG A 44 -7.60 2.16 6.30
C ARG A 44 -7.96 1.59 4.93
N ASP A 45 -9.09 0.90 4.87
CA ASP A 45 -9.64 0.36 3.61
C ASP A 45 -10.29 1.48 2.77
N LEU A 46 -10.07 1.46 1.45
CA LEU A 46 -10.62 2.44 0.50
C LEU A 46 -11.82 1.91 -0.30
N GLY A 47 -12.21 0.64 -0.13
CA GLY A 47 -13.25 -0.02 -0.90
C GLY A 47 -12.89 -0.28 -2.36
N THR A 48 -11.65 0.01 -2.78
CA THR A 48 -11.18 -0.21 -4.15
C THR A 48 -11.08 -1.71 -4.43
N ARG A 49 -11.88 -2.21 -5.38
CA ARG A 49 -11.80 -3.60 -5.82
C ARG A 49 -10.67 -3.75 -6.84
N CYS A 50 -9.71 -4.63 -6.56
CA CYS A 50 -8.64 -4.99 -7.50
C CYS A 50 -9.02 -6.30 -8.21
N GLU A 51 -9.17 -6.27 -9.54
CA GLU A 51 -9.53 -7.46 -10.34
C GLU A 51 -8.40 -8.52 -10.38
N SER A 52 -7.17 -8.12 -10.03
CA SER A 52 -6.06 -9.07 -9.94
C SER A 52 -6.29 -9.99 -8.75
N LYS A 53 -6.58 -11.27 -9.03
CA LYS A 53 -6.80 -12.37 -8.05
C LYS A 53 -5.70 -12.47 -6.97
N SER A 54 -4.53 -11.89 -7.22
CA SER A 54 -3.29 -12.09 -6.46
C SER A 54 -3.10 -11.16 -5.26
N LYS A 55 -3.95 -10.15 -5.05
CA LYS A 55 -3.86 -9.28 -3.86
C LYS A 55 -4.81 -9.78 -2.78
N SER A 56 -4.50 -10.96 -2.27
CA SER A 56 -5.26 -11.66 -1.25
C SER A 56 -5.20 -10.91 0.09
N LYS A 57 -6.16 -11.22 0.97
CA LYS A 57 -6.13 -10.87 2.40
C LYS A 57 -4.78 -11.20 3.05
N GLU A 58 -4.03 -12.15 2.50
CA GLU A 58 -2.69 -12.55 2.93
C GLU A 58 -1.63 -11.46 2.73
N GLU A 59 -1.64 -10.70 1.63
CA GLU A 59 -0.68 -9.60 1.44
C GLU A 59 -0.93 -8.49 2.46
N ILE A 60 -2.21 -8.15 2.69
CA ILE A 60 -2.62 -7.16 3.70
C ILE A 60 -2.19 -7.63 5.09
N ASN A 61 -2.47 -8.89 5.44
CA ASN A 61 -2.04 -9.49 6.70
C ASN A 61 -0.50 -9.54 6.82
N GLY A 62 0.21 -9.79 5.72
CA GLY A 62 1.67 -9.81 5.68
C GLY A 62 2.28 -8.44 5.95
N VAL A 63 1.69 -7.37 5.39
CA VAL A 63 2.07 -5.98 5.72
C VAL A 63 1.74 -5.67 7.18
N GLU A 64 0.55 -6.05 7.65
CA GLU A 64 0.13 -5.81 9.04
C GLU A 64 1.07 -6.47 10.05
N ASN A 65 1.44 -7.74 9.82
CA ASN A 65 2.38 -8.45 10.68
C ASN A 65 3.75 -7.78 10.71
N LYS A 66 4.23 -7.28 9.56
CA LYS A 66 5.49 -6.52 9.50
C LYS A 66 5.41 -5.18 10.24
N ILE A 67 4.25 -4.52 10.23
CA ILE A 67 4.02 -3.29 10.99
C ILE A 67 4.02 -3.58 12.50
N LYS A 68 3.36 -4.67 12.94
CA LYS A 68 3.38 -5.11 14.35
C LYS A 68 4.80 -5.40 14.83
N ASP A 69 5.64 -5.94 13.95
CA ASP A 69 7.05 -6.24 14.23
C ASP A 69 7.93 -4.98 14.37
N LEU A 70 7.50 -3.80 13.92
CA LEU A 70 8.27 -2.55 14.02
C LEU A 70 8.61 -2.17 15.45
N LYS A 71 7.72 -2.50 16.40
CA LYS A 71 7.94 -2.25 17.83
C LYS A 71 9.19 -2.97 18.38
N ASN A 72 9.49 -4.15 17.84
CA ASN A 72 10.45 -5.06 18.43
C ASN A 72 11.78 -5.12 17.68
N LYS A 73 11.87 -4.53 16.47
CA LYS A 73 13.01 -4.70 15.57
C LYS A 73 13.43 -3.37 14.93
N PRO A 74 14.66 -2.88 15.18
CA PRO A 74 15.19 -1.68 14.53
C PRO A 74 15.21 -1.81 13.00
N GLU A 75 15.47 -3.02 12.48
CA GLU A 75 15.46 -3.31 11.05
C GLU A 75 14.05 -3.50 10.45
N GLY A 76 13.01 -3.46 11.28
CA GLY A 76 11.63 -3.71 10.89
C GLY A 76 11.17 -2.79 9.76
N LYS A 77 11.52 -1.49 9.82
CA LYS A 77 11.11 -0.49 8.81
C LYS A 77 11.68 -0.84 7.44
N ARG A 78 12.96 -1.24 7.37
CA ARG A 78 13.60 -1.67 6.11
C ARG A 78 12.95 -2.92 5.55
N SER A 79 12.65 -3.91 6.41
CA SER A 79 11.95 -5.15 6.01
C SER A 79 10.54 -4.88 5.48
N LEU A 80 9.80 -3.97 6.12
CA LEU A 80 8.48 -3.52 5.69
C LEU A 80 8.53 -2.82 4.32
N LEU A 81 9.41 -1.84 4.15
CA LEU A 81 9.55 -1.12 2.88
C LEU A 81 9.98 -2.04 1.74
N THR A 82 10.85 -3.02 2.02
CA THR A 82 11.26 -4.02 1.03
C THR A 82 10.09 -4.90 0.61
N TYR A 83 9.26 -5.32 1.56
CA TYR A 83 8.07 -6.11 1.28
C TYR A 83 7.03 -5.31 0.48
N LEU A 84 6.79 -4.04 0.84
CA LEU A 84 5.88 -3.16 0.11
C LEU A 84 6.34 -2.96 -1.34
N LYS A 85 7.64 -2.72 -1.57
CA LYS A 85 8.20 -2.65 -2.93
C LYS A 85 7.98 -3.93 -3.73
N LYS A 86 8.10 -5.11 -3.08
CA LYS A 86 7.87 -6.41 -3.72
C LYS A 86 6.41 -6.57 -4.16
N ILE A 87 5.45 -6.26 -3.30
CA ILE A 87 4.02 -6.45 -3.60
C ILE A 87 3.45 -5.34 -4.49
N ASN A 88 3.91 -4.10 -4.37
CA ASN A 88 3.41 -2.96 -5.15
C ASN A 88 4.12 -2.77 -6.48
N GLY A 89 5.29 -3.40 -6.65
CA GLY A 89 6.16 -3.16 -7.78
C GLY A 89 7.01 -1.90 -7.63
N VAL A 90 8.06 -1.83 -8.46
CA VAL A 90 9.03 -0.72 -8.46
C VAL A 90 8.36 0.56 -8.96
N GLY A 91 8.71 1.70 -8.35
CA GLY A 91 8.24 3.03 -8.77
C GLY A 91 6.90 3.48 -8.15
N LYS A 92 6.34 2.71 -7.21
CA LYS A 92 5.17 3.13 -6.42
C LYS A 92 5.59 3.79 -5.10
N CYS A 93 4.79 4.76 -4.66
CA CYS A 93 4.97 5.37 -3.33
C CYS A 93 4.49 4.39 -2.26
N ASN A 94 5.41 3.87 -1.47
CA ASN A 94 5.11 2.85 -0.46
C ASN A 94 4.91 3.43 0.94
N GLN A 95 5.46 4.62 1.19
CA GLN A 95 5.46 5.25 2.51
C GLN A 95 5.37 6.77 2.35
N VAL A 96 4.60 7.42 3.23
CA VAL A 96 4.57 8.86 3.41
C VAL A 96 4.58 9.19 4.90
N GLU A 97 5.42 10.12 5.32
CA GLU A 97 5.38 10.70 6.67
C GLU A 97 4.47 11.93 6.62
N TYR A 98 3.46 11.98 7.50
CA TYR A 98 2.45 13.03 7.52
C TYR A 98 2.01 13.34 8.96
N GLY A 99 2.32 14.55 9.43
CA GLY A 99 2.27 14.90 10.85
C GLY A 99 3.21 14.01 11.67
N ASP A 100 2.73 13.54 12.82
CA ASP A 100 3.45 12.62 13.71
C ASP A 100 3.31 11.14 13.31
N LYS A 101 2.76 10.85 12.13
CA LYS A 101 2.40 9.49 11.70
C LYS A 101 3.08 9.10 10.41
N GLU A 102 3.22 7.79 10.23
CA GLU A 102 3.70 7.17 9.01
C GLU A 102 2.54 6.45 8.31
N PHE A 103 2.46 6.61 7.00
CA PHE A 103 1.43 5.99 6.17
C PHE A 103 2.07 5.02 5.19
N TYR A 104 1.60 3.78 5.17
CA TYR A 104 2.12 2.72 4.30
C TYR A 104 1.05 2.26 3.31
N PHE A 105 1.34 2.30 2.01
CA PHE A 105 0.31 2.13 0.97
C PHE A 105 0.40 0.76 0.31
N ILE A 106 -0.74 0.11 0.08
CA ILE A 106 -0.86 -1.08 -0.77
C ILE A 106 -1.55 -0.70 -2.07
N HIS A 107 -0.85 -0.90 -3.19
CA HIS A 107 -1.35 -0.58 -4.51
C HIS A 107 -1.96 -1.80 -5.21
N CYS A 108 -3.06 -1.63 -5.95
CA CYS A 108 -3.51 -2.57 -6.96
C CYS A 108 -2.56 -2.52 -8.16
N VAL A 109 -1.80 -3.59 -8.36
CA VAL A 109 -0.93 -3.76 -9.53
C VAL A 109 -1.66 -4.64 -10.52
N LYS A 110 -2.06 -4.09 -11.67
CA LYS A 110 -2.56 -4.93 -12.77
C LYS A 110 -1.41 -5.81 -13.23
N ILE A 111 -1.50 -7.11 -13.00
CA ILE A 111 -0.64 -8.07 -13.68
C ILE A 111 -0.99 -7.93 -15.16
N LYS A 112 -0.11 -7.34 -15.97
CA LYS A 112 -0.20 -7.52 -17.41
C LYS A 112 -0.03 -9.02 -17.60
N SER A 113 -1.11 -9.75 -17.90
CA SER A 113 -1.01 -11.13 -18.36
C SER A 113 0.10 -11.14 -19.42
N PRO A 114 1.06 -12.09 -19.38
CA PRO A 114 2.03 -12.20 -20.45
C PRO A 114 1.23 -12.23 -21.74
N LYS A 115 1.52 -11.31 -22.67
CA LYS A 115 1.02 -11.43 -24.04
C LYS A 115 1.60 -12.75 -24.52
N VAL A 116 0.83 -13.83 -24.40
CA VAL A 116 1.11 -15.07 -25.09
C VAL A 116 1.11 -14.66 -26.55
N LYS A 117 2.29 -14.42 -27.11
CA LYS A 117 2.46 -14.34 -28.56
C LYS A 117 2.00 -15.71 -29.03
N LYS A 118 0.77 -15.81 -29.54
CA LYS A 118 0.36 -16.96 -30.33
C LYS A 118 1.33 -17.02 -31.49
N GLN A 119 2.32 -17.90 -31.37
CA GLN A 119 3.20 -18.26 -32.46
C GLN A 119 2.28 -18.98 -33.45
N TYR A 120 1.89 -18.29 -34.52
CA TYR A 120 1.24 -18.92 -35.65
C TYR A 120 2.25 -19.92 -36.21
N VAL A 121 2.01 -21.20 -35.97
CA VAL A 121 2.70 -22.28 -36.68
C VAL A 121 2.10 -22.28 -38.09
N ARG A 122 2.96 -22.08 -39.08
CA ARG A 122 2.65 -22.13 -40.51
C ARG A 122 2.28 -23.55 -40.93
#